data_AF-A0A644W6U5-F1
#
_entry.id   AF-A0A644W6U5-F1
#
_cell.length_a   1.000
_cell.length_b   1.000
_cell.length_c   1.000
_cell.angle_alpha   90.00
_cell.angle_beta   90.00
_cell.angle_gamma   90.00
#
_symmetry.space_group_name_H-M   'P 1'
#
loop_
_entity.id
_entity.type
_entity.pdbx_description
1 polymer ?
#
loop_
_entity_poly.entity_id
_entity_poly.type
_entity_poly.pdbx_seq_one_letter_code
_entity_poly.pdbx_strand_id
1 'polypeptide(L)' 'MPEETSTALNEKKLNQMKVEILRLERSNLKTREKPDGAMVDAIKKIIVDETKKSY' A
#
# COMPACT_ATOMS: atom_id res chain seq x y z
N MET A 1 8.16 15.31 25.68
CA MET A 1 8.04 15.06 24.24
C MET A 1 7.13 13.85 24.10
N PRO A 2 6.06 13.90 23.28
CA PRO A 2 5.07 12.83 23.28
C PRO A 2 5.66 11.58 22.63
N GLU A 3 5.86 10.56 23.48
CA GLU A 3 5.74 9.12 23.23
C GLU A 3 5.62 8.75 21.74
N GLU A 4 6.73 8.31 21.13
CA GLU A 4 6.69 7.53 19.90
C GLU A 4 5.95 6.23 20.20
N THR A 5 4.64 6.21 19.97
CA THR A 5 3.85 4.99 19.91
C THR A 5 4.34 4.19 18.71
N SER A 6 5.41 3.44 18.92
CA SER A 6 5.80 2.30 18.10
C SER A 6 4.75 1.21 18.30
N THR A 7 3.51 1.46 17.88
CA THR A 7 2.54 0.40 17.65
C THR A 7 3.17 -0.48 16.58
N ALA A 8 3.73 -1.61 17.00
CA ALA A 8 4.45 -2.55 16.15
C ALA A 8 3.69 -2.70 14.82
N LEU A 9 4.32 -2.26 13.73
CA LEU A 9 3.78 -2.38 12.39
C LEU A 9 3.40 -3.84 12.19
N ASN A 10 2.11 -4.11 11.99
CA ASN A 10 1.64 -5.46 11.78
C ASN A 10 2.26 -6.00 10.47
N GLU A 11 3.25 -6.88 10.61
CA GLU A 11 4.05 -7.40 9.49
C GLU A 11 3.17 -8.08 8.42
N LYS A 12 2.07 -8.73 8.85
CA LYS A 12 1.11 -9.34 7.93
C LYS A 12 0.45 -8.29 7.04
N LYS A 13 -0.01 -7.18 7.64
CA LYS A 13 -0.57 -6.04 6.90
C LYS A 13 0.49 -5.42 5.98
N LEU A 14 1.72 -5.26 6.46
CA LEU A 14 2.82 -4.70 5.68
C LEU A 14 3.16 -5.56 4.45
N ASN A 15 3.25 -6.86 4.62
CA ASN A 15 3.50 -7.78 3.53
C ASN A 15 2.34 -7.82 2.54
N GLN A 16 1.09 -7.75 3.02
CA GLN A 16 -0.08 -7.66 2.15
C GLN A 16 -0.07 -6.38 1.31
N MET A 17 0.23 -5.22 1.92
CA MET A 17 0.38 -3.96 1.18
C MET A 17 1.44 -4.07 0.08
N LYS A 18 2.62 -4.61 0.41
CA LYS A 18 3.72 -4.79 -0.57
C LYS A 18 3.30 -5.66 -1.75
N VAL A 19 2.62 -6.78 -1.50
CA VAL A 19 2.17 -7.70 -2.55
C VAL A 19 1.16 -7.01 -3.48
N GLU A 20 0.20 -6.26 -2.93
CA GLU A 20 -0.79 -5.54 -3.73
C GLU A 20 -0.15 -4.42 -4.57
N ILE A 21 0.80 -3.68 -4.01
CA ILE A 21 1.57 -2.67 -4.75
C ILE A 21 2.35 -3.29 -5.91
N LEU A 22 3.09 -4.38 -5.66
CA LEU A 22 3.85 -5.08 -6.71
C LEU A 22 2.95 -5.61 -7.83
N ARG A 23 1.75 -6.11 -7.49
CA ARG A 23 0.77 -6.55 -8.50
C ARG A 23 0.28 -5.39 -9.35
N LEU A 24 -0.02 -4.26 -8.72
CA LEU A 24 -0.45 -3.04 -9.41
C LEU A 24 0.65 -2.54 -10.35
N GLU A 25 1.88 -2.41 -9.86
CA GLU A 25 3.04 -1.99 -10.66
C GLU A 25 3.28 -2.93 -11.84
N ARG A 26 3.26 -4.25 -11.62
CA ARG A 26 3.42 -5.24 -12.68
C ARG A 26 2.30 -5.16 -13.72
N SER A 27 1.07 -4.92 -13.31
CA SER A 27 -0.05 -4.72 -14.24
C SER A 27 0.16 -3.44 -15.06
N ASN A 28 0.54 -2.35 -14.41
CA ASN A 28 0.73 -1.08 -15.09
C ASN A 28 1.94 -1.10 -16.05
N LEU A 29 2.99 -1.85 -15.72
CA LEU A 29 4.12 -2.09 -16.61
C LEU A 29 3.70 -2.78 -17.91
N LYS A 30 2.71 -3.67 -17.84
CA LYS A 30 2.17 -4.39 -19.01
C LYS A 30 1.20 -3.54 -19.84
N THR A 31 0.29 -2.83 -19.17
CA THR A 31 -0.81 -2.13 -19.86
C THR A 31 -0.52 -0.66 -20.13
N ARG A 32 0.40 -0.04 -19.38
CA ARG A 32 0.70 1.40 -19.38
C ARG A 32 -0.52 2.30 -19.20
N GLU A 33 -1.56 1.79 -18.55
CA GLU A 33 -2.85 2.48 -18.41
C GLU A 33 -2.84 3.60 -17.37
N LYS A 34 -1.96 3.52 -16.36
CA LYS A 34 -1.92 4.50 -15.26
C LYS A 34 -0.66 5.36 -15.38
N PRO A 35 -0.81 6.69 -15.55
CA PRO A 35 0.31 7.61 -15.40
C PRO A 35 0.75 7.69 -13.94
N ASP A 36 1.94 8.26 -13.70
CA ASP A 36 2.59 8.27 -12.38
C ASP A 36 1.70 8.79 -11.25
N GLY A 37 0.94 9.88 -11.50
CA GLY A 37 0.01 10.42 -10.51
C GLY A 37 -1.08 9.42 -10.11
N ALA A 38 -1.66 8.72 -11.08
CA ALA A 38 -2.69 7.71 -10.83
C ALA A 38 -2.13 6.47 -10.10
N MET A 39 -0.85 6.13 -10.34
CA MET A 39 -0.15 5.07 -9.61
C MET A 39 0.05 5.44 -8.14
N VAL A 40 0.49 6.67 -7.85
CA VAL A 40 0.68 7.17 -6.48
C VAL A 40 -0.64 7.14 -5.71
N ASP A 41 -1.73 7.61 -6.32
CA ASP A 41 -3.04 7.63 -5.67
C ASP A 41 -3.58 6.22 -5.42
N ALA A 42 -3.36 5.29 -6.35
CA ALA A 42 -3.72 3.89 -6.15
C ALA A 42 -2.92 3.22 -5.02
N ILE A 43 -1.62 3.50 -4.90
CA ILE A 43 -0.78 2.98 -3.80
C ILE A 43 -1.25 3.55 -2.46
N LYS A 44 -1.52 4.86 -2.37
CA LYS A 44 -2.07 5.48 -1.15
C LYS A 44 -3.37 4.81 -0.72
N LYS A 45 -4.25 4.52 -1.69
CA LYS A 45 -5.51 3.82 -1.43
C LYS A 45 -5.28 2.42 -0.87
N ILE A 46 -4.37 1.64 -1.45
CA ILE A 46 -4.00 0.29 -0.94
C ILE A 46 -3.55 0.37 0.52
N ILE A 47 -2.70 1.35 0.86
CA ILE A 47 -2.20 1.54 2.23
C ILE A 47 -3.36 1.86 3.18
N VAL A 48 -4.19 2.86 2.86
CA VAL A 48 -5.32 3.26 3.71
C VAL A 48 -6.30 2.10 3.88
N ASP A 49 -6.62 1.39 2.80
CA ASP A 49 -7.56 0.27 2.85
C ASP A 49 -7.01 -0.85 3.74
N GLU A 50 -5.73 -1.21 3.63
CA GLU A 50 -5.13 -2.26 4.47
C GLU A 50 -5.01 -1.86 5.95
N THR A 51 -4.79 -0.57 6.25
CA THR A 51 -4.77 -0.09 7.63
C THR A 51 -6.14 -0.24 8.31
N LYS A 52 -7.23 -0.02 7.57
CA LYS A 52 -8.62 -0.12 8.04
C LYS A 52 -9.10 -1.56 8.26
N LYS A 53 -8.44 -2.55 7.67
CA LYS A 53 -8.83 -3.96 7.82
C LYS A 53 -8.50 -4.47 9.22
N SER A 54 -9.43 -5.18 9.84
CA SER A 54 -9.26 -5.86 11.12
C SER A 54 -9.40 -7.36 10.89
N TYR A 55 -8.27 -8.01 10.57
CA TYR A 55 -8.13 -9.46 10.42
C TYR A 55 -7.39 -10.05 11.62
#